data_AF-A0A3B9QJI7-F1
#
_entry.id   AF-A0A3B9QJI7-F1
#
_cell.length_a   1.000
_cell.length_b   1.000
_cell.length_c   1.000
_cell.angle_alpha   90.00
_cell.angle_beta   90.00
_cell.angle_gamma   90.00
#
_symmetry.space_group_name_H-M   'P 1'
#
loop_
_entity.id
_entity.type
_entity.pdbx_description
1 polymer ?
#
loop_
_entity_poly.entity_id
_entity_poly.type
_entity_poly.pdbx_seq_one_letter_code
_entity_poly.pdbx_strand_id
1 'polypeptide(L)'
;MLGLDDLQQLPKMQRHPQAKKLRLTEDLPRSHGVYRFIGKRGEVLYVGKASNIRARVRSYFSTDKRRKVEQLLRETESIEHTECVGSLQAEVLELRLIQELRPRFNRRSKNWAKYAYVKLTLGERFPRLSVVSEPKGEGGFYLGPISSRRMARDIVDAIETVIPLRRCTKRVPRRATAGPCVAAQIGTSVCPCSGQVTEAAYSQIVDRALLALTSQPGDLLDSLRHRMLALAHQQRFEEAADLRRQASALSISLRRQNQVETLCSSGRIILESSESGVITLENGRLVESIPKSAPNELIQGIPRAVTDKRETAELWCVASWLESHAHNLRLVHCDLPLSSRYPDLDNFQIRKDLSSA
;
A
#
# COMPACT_ATOMS: atom_id res chain seq x y z
N MET A 1 11.27 2.59 -37.55
CA MET A 1 11.36 4.05 -37.77
C MET A 1 11.82 4.77 -36.50
N LEU A 2 12.97 5.46 -36.53
CA LEU A 2 13.43 6.35 -35.45
C LEU A 2 12.48 7.56 -35.32
N GLY A 3 12.07 7.90 -34.10
CA GLY A 3 11.19 9.05 -33.83
C GLY A 3 12.01 10.31 -33.58
N LEU A 4 11.38 11.49 -33.63
CA LEU A 4 12.05 12.77 -33.40
C LEU A 4 12.72 12.83 -32.01
N ASP A 5 12.05 12.30 -30.99
CA ASP A 5 12.58 12.20 -29.62
C ASP A 5 13.81 11.29 -29.52
N ASP A 6 13.88 10.25 -30.35
CA ASP A 6 15.05 9.39 -30.41
C ASP A 6 16.25 10.15 -30.95
N LEU A 7 16.05 10.92 -32.04
CA LEU A 7 17.12 11.69 -32.70
C LEU A 7 17.75 12.74 -31.78
N GLN A 8 16.98 13.36 -30.90
CA GLN A 8 17.49 14.37 -29.96
C GLN A 8 18.34 13.77 -28.82
N GLN A 9 18.09 12.53 -28.42
CA GLN A 9 18.83 11.89 -27.31
C GLN A 9 20.01 11.01 -27.75
N LEU A 10 20.03 10.56 -29.01
CA LEU A 10 21.07 9.71 -29.58
C LEU A 10 22.50 10.21 -29.34
N PRO A 11 22.83 11.51 -29.49
CA PRO A 11 24.21 11.99 -29.28
C PRO A 11 24.71 11.78 -27.84
N LYS A 12 23.82 11.86 -26.85
CA LYS A 12 24.15 11.61 -25.44
C LYS A 12 24.29 10.11 -25.15
N MET A 13 23.44 9.29 -25.77
CA MET A 13 23.47 7.83 -25.62
C MET A 13 24.72 7.18 -26.23
N GLN A 14 25.17 7.68 -27.38
CA GLN A 14 26.35 7.16 -28.07
C GLN A 14 27.65 7.32 -27.26
N ARG A 15 27.69 8.28 -26.33
CA ARG A 15 28.82 8.49 -25.42
C ARG A 15 28.80 7.58 -24.18
N HIS A 16 27.75 6.78 -24.00
CA HIS A 16 27.63 5.91 -22.83
C HIS A 16 28.60 4.71 -22.90
N PRO A 17 29.22 4.26 -21.79
CA PRO A 17 30.16 3.12 -21.79
C PRO A 17 29.57 1.81 -22.34
N GLN A 18 28.25 1.69 -22.32
CA GLN A 18 27.50 0.54 -22.84
C GLN A 18 26.74 0.85 -24.14
N ALA A 19 27.12 1.89 -24.90
CA ALA A 19 26.42 2.32 -26.12
C ALA A 19 26.26 1.21 -27.17
N LYS A 20 27.19 0.25 -27.26
CA LYS A 20 27.06 -0.92 -28.15
C LYS A 20 25.79 -1.74 -27.90
N LYS A 21 25.23 -1.70 -26.67
CA LYS A 21 24.00 -2.39 -26.30
C LYS A 21 22.73 -1.62 -26.66
N LEU A 22 22.83 -0.43 -27.24
CA LEU A 22 21.67 0.31 -27.78
C LEU A 22 20.92 -0.48 -28.85
N ARG A 23 21.61 -1.37 -29.58
CA ARG A 23 21.01 -2.30 -30.55
C ARG A 23 19.92 -3.19 -29.93
N LEU A 24 20.01 -3.50 -28.63
CA LEU A 24 19.00 -4.28 -27.91
C LEU A 24 17.66 -3.55 -27.77
N THR A 25 17.59 -2.26 -28.16
CA THR A 25 16.40 -1.42 -28.06
C THR A 25 15.69 -1.20 -29.39
N GLU A 26 16.22 -1.73 -30.50
CA GLU A 26 15.75 -1.42 -31.85
C GLU A 26 14.37 -2.00 -32.15
N ASP A 27 14.12 -3.21 -31.66
CA ASP A 27 12.86 -3.96 -31.86
C ASP A 27 11.86 -3.77 -30.72
N LEU A 28 12.17 -2.89 -29.75
CA LEU A 28 11.24 -2.61 -28.67
C LEU A 28 10.05 -1.78 -29.17
N PRO A 29 8.81 -2.12 -28.74
CA PRO A 29 7.62 -1.42 -29.17
C PRO A 29 7.51 -0.05 -28.50
N ARG A 30 6.73 0.84 -29.13
CA ARG A 30 6.35 2.16 -28.60
C ARG A 30 4.96 2.14 -27.96
N SER A 31 4.67 1.08 -27.22
CA SER A 31 3.39 0.84 -26.56
C SER A 31 3.57 0.70 -25.04
N HIS A 32 2.43 0.64 -24.34
CA HIS A 32 2.38 0.29 -22.93
C HIS A 32 2.90 -1.13 -22.73
N GLY A 33 3.62 -1.36 -21.65
CA GLY A 33 4.02 -2.72 -21.30
C GLY A 33 5.09 -2.81 -20.23
N VAL A 34 5.55 -4.04 -20.05
CA VAL A 34 6.60 -4.40 -19.10
C VAL A 34 7.83 -4.84 -19.86
N TYR A 35 9.01 -4.37 -19.45
CA TYR A 35 10.30 -4.78 -20.00
C TYR A 35 11.14 -5.48 -18.93
N ARG A 36 11.98 -6.41 -19.37
CA ARG A 36 12.85 -7.24 -18.53
C ARG A 36 14.28 -7.20 -19.07
N PHE A 37 15.23 -6.82 -18.22
CA PHE A 37 16.65 -6.93 -18.52
C PHE A 37 17.13 -8.32 -18.11
N ILE A 38 17.70 -9.06 -19.06
CA ILE A 38 18.11 -10.45 -18.89
C ILE A 38 19.62 -10.56 -18.84
N GLY A 39 20.13 -11.34 -17.89
CA GLY A 39 21.56 -11.58 -17.69
C GLY A 39 22.11 -12.74 -18.53
N LYS A 40 23.42 -12.96 -18.39
CA LYS A 40 24.15 -14.00 -19.14
C LYS A 40 23.65 -15.43 -18.91
N ARG A 41 23.04 -15.72 -17.75
CA ARG A 41 22.55 -17.06 -17.42
C ARG A 41 21.03 -17.18 -17.67
N GLY A 42 20.45 -16.24 -18.42
CA GLY A 42 19.00 -16.16 -18.64
C GLY A 42 18.23 -15.64 -17.43
N GLU A 43 18.91 -15.16 -16.39
CA GLU A 43 18.23 -14.67 -15.19
C GLU A 43 17.68 -13.25 -15.38
N VAL A 44 16.50 -12.98 -14.82
CA VAL A 44 15.91 -11.63 -14.87
C VAL A 44 16.60 -10.71 -13.86
N LEU A 45 17.33 -9.72 -14.38
CA LEU A 45 18.11 -8.76 -13.60
C LEU A 45 17.23 -7.62 -13.07
N TYR A 46 16.33 -7.13 -13.91
CA TYR A 46 15.44 -6.02 -13.63
C TYR A 46 14.13 -6.14 -14.40
N VAL A 47 13.03 -5.74 -13.77
CA VAL A 47 11.69 -5.62 -14.38
C VAL A 47 11.22 -4.17 -14.22
N GLY A 48 10.67 -3.57 -15.28
CA GLY A 48 10.05 -2.25 -15.17
C GLY A 48 8.87 -2.07 -16.13
N LYS A 49 7.97 -1.13 -15.82
CA LYS A 49 6.86 -0.74 -16.70
C LYS A 49 7.10 0.57 -17.44
N ALA A 50 6.42 0.77 -18.56
CA ALA A 50 6.40 2.02 -19.31
C ALA A 50 5.12 2.18 -20.13
N SER A 51 4.75 3.44 -20.44
CA SER A 51 3.78 3.75 -21.51
C SER A 51 4.40 3.70 -22.91
N ASN A 52 5.73 3.82 -22.98
CA ASN A 52 6.51 3.62 -24.19
C ASN A 52 7.79 2.86 -23.81
N ILE A 53 7.77 1.54 -24.03
CA ILE A 53 8.86 0.64 -23.63
C ILE A 53 10.19 1.08 -24.25
N ARG A 54 10.21 1.33 -25.58
CA ARG A 54 11.43 1.74 -26.29
C ARG A 54 12.06 3.00 -25.71
N ALA A 55 11.27 4.07 -25.57
CA ALA A 55 11.77 5.33 -25.02
C ALA A 55 12.28 5.15 -23.58
N ARG A 56 11.54 4.39 -22.77
CA ARG A 56 11.92 4.14 -21.37
C ARG A 56 13.21 3.35 -21.26
N VAL A 57 13.38 2.27 -22.02
CA VAL A 57 14.60 1.46 -22.00
C VAL A 57 15.80 2.27 -22.51
N ARG A 58 15.62 3.09 -23.55
CA ARG A 58 16.68 3.96 -24.05
C ARG A 58 17.14 4.98 -23.02
N SER A 59 16.25 5.51 -22.17
CA SER A 59 16.61 6.48 -21.13
C SER A 59 17.70 5.99 -20.15
N TYR A 60 17.84 4.67 -19.94
CA TYR A 60 18.93 4.10 -19.14
C TYR A 60 20.32 4.36 -19.74
N PHE A 61 20.41 4.60 -21.05
CA PHE A 61 21.65 4.88 -21.75
C PHE A 61 21.97 6.38 -21.88
N SER A 62 21.05 7.29 -21.50
CA SER A 62 21.25 8.75 -21.62
C SER A 62 21.27 9.48 -20.28
N THR A 63 20.20 9.36 -19.50
CA THR A 63 19.89 10.29 -18.40
C THR A 63 20.07 9.67 -17.01
N ASP A 64 20.12 8.34 -16.90
CA ASP A 64 20.16 7.66 -15.61
C ASP A 64 21.58 7.35 -15.13
N LYS A 65 22.19 8.31 -14.42
CA LYS A 65 23.58 8.22 -13.93
C LYS A 65 23.76 7.45 -12.61
N ARG A 66 22.75 6.68 -12.17
CA ARG A 66 22.86 5.93 -10.92
C ARG A 66 23.87 4.78 -11.11
N ARG A 67 24.86 4.64 -10.22
CA ARG A 67 25.87 3.55 -10.26
C ARG A 67 25.27 2.14 -10.45
N LYS A 68 24.06 1.93 -9.90
CA LYS A 68 23.33 0.67 -10.00
C LYS A 68 22.81 0.38 -11.43
N VAL A 69 22.53 1.41 -12.21
CA VAL A 69 22.09 1.30 -13.62
C VAL A 69 23.25 0.94 -14.53
N GLU A 70 24.43 1.53 -14.34
CA GLU A 70 25.62 1.14 -15.10
C GLU A 70 25.95 -0.34 -14.94
N GLN A 71 25.85 -0.84 -13.70
CA GLN A 71 26.05 -2.26 -13.41
C GLN A 71 24.98 -3.14 -14.06
N LEU A 72 23.69 -2.75 -13.98
CA LEU A 72 22.60 -3.45 -14.65
C LEU A 72 22.88 -3.58 -16.15
N LEU A 73 23.21 -2.47 -16.83
CA LEU A 73 23.48 -2.45 -18.26
C LEU A 73 24.73 -3.28 -18.61
N ARG A 74 25.76 -3.26 -17.76
CA ARG A 74 26.96 -4.09 -17.95
C ARG A 74 26.62 -5.59 -17.94
N GLU A 75 25.74 -6.02 -17.03
CA GLU A 75 25.37 -7.43 -16.87
C GLU A 75 24.27 -7.92 -17.84
N THR A 76 23.54 -7.00 -18.49
CA THR A 76 22.46 -7.33 -19.43
C THR A 76 22.99 -7.88 -20.75
N GLU A 77 22.45 -9.01 -21.20
CA GLU A 77 22.72 -9.57 -22.54
C GLU A 77 21.55 -9.39 -23.51
N SER A 78 20.31 -9.47 -23.03
CA SER A 78 19.10 -9.27 -23.84
C SER A 78 18.03 -8.50 -23.07
N ILE A 79 17.06 -7.96 -23.81
CA ILE A 79 15.91 -7.25 -23.25
C ILE A 79 14.65 -7.90 -23.82
N GLU A 80 13.81 -8.40 -22.93
CA GLU A 80 12.49 -8.94 -23.29
C GLU A 80 11.40 -7.93 -22.93
N HIS A 81 10.25 -8.05 -23.56
CA HIS A 81 9.10 -7.21 -23.26
C HIS A 81 7.77 -7.97 -23.39
N THR A 82 6.74 -7.41 -22.77
CA THR A 82 5.36 -7.85 -22.89
C THR A 82 4.51 -6.60 -23.06
N GLU A 83 3.88 -6.46 -24.23
CA GLU A 83 2.94 -5.37 -24.49
C GLU A 83 1.70 -5.51 -23.61
N CYS A 84 1.15 -4.38 -23.19
CA CYS A 84 -0.05 -4.31 -22.37
C CYS A 84 -1.06 -3.38 -23.04
N VAL A 85 -2.34 -3.70 -22.88
CA VAL A 85 -3.45 -2.92 -23.42
C VAL A 85 -3.50 -1.52 -22.81
N GLY A 86 -3.01 -1.36 -21.58
CA GLY A 86 -2.76 -0.04 -21.00
C GLY A 86 -2.07 -0.07 -19.64
N SER A 87 -2.09 1.08 -18.96
CA SER A 87 -1.29 1.32 -17.75
C SER A 87 -1.60 0.40 -16.57
N LEU A 88 -2.88 0.04 -16.32
CA LEU A 88 -3.24 -0.86 -15.22
C LEU A 88 -2.64 -2.26 -15.40
N GLN A 89 -2.75 -2.83 -16.61
CA GLN A 89 -2.21 -4.15 -16.89
C GLN A 89 -0.69 -4.15 -16.74
N ALA A 90 -0.01 -3.10 -17.22
CA ALA A 90 1.43 -2.96 -17.06
C ALA A 90 1.84 -2.86 -15.56
N GLU A 91 1.04 -2.17 -14.74
CA GLU A 91 1.27 -2.07 -13.29
C GLU A 91 1.13 -3.41 -12.56
N VAL A 92 0.04 -4.12 -12.83
CA VAL A 92 -0.22 -5.42 -12.21
C VAL A 92 0.80 -6.45 -12.68
N LEU A 93 1.12 -6.49 -13.98
CA LEU A 93 2.09 -7.43 -14.54
C LEU A 93 3.51 -7.18 -14.00
N GLU A 94 3.95 -5.92 -13.92
CA GLU A 94 5.25 -5.56 -13.33
C GLU A 94 5.32 -6.04 -11.87
N LEU A 95 4.25 -5.81 -11.10
CA LEU A 95 4.17 -6.25 -9.72
C LEU A 95 4.27 -7.78 -9.60
N ARG A 96 3.48 -8.54 -10.36
CA ARG A 96 3.48 -10.01 -10.36
C ARG A 96 4.88 -10.54 -10.70
N LEU A 97 5.49 -10.05 -11.78
CA LEU A 97 6.84 -10.46 -12.20
C LEU A 97 7.92 -10.12 -11.18
N ILE A 98 7.85 -8.96 -10.52
CA ILE A 98 8.79 -8.62 -9.44
C ILE A 98 8.64 -9.57 -8.24
N GLN A 99 7.41 -9.93 -7.88
CA GLN A 99 7.13 -10.84 -6.76
C GLN A 99 7.62 -12.26 -7.04
N GLU A 100 7.41 -12.74 -8.27
CA GLU A 100 7.78 -14.06 -8.74
C GLU A 100 9.29 -14.20 -8.92
N LEU A 101 9.89 -13.34 -9.74
CA LEU A 101 11.28 -13.46 -10.20
C LEU A 101 12.28 -12.84 -9.22
N ARG A 102 11.83 -11.96 -8.33
CA ARG A 102 12.65 -11.23 -7.34
C ARG A 102 13.97 -10.67 -7.91
N PRO A 103 13.92 -9.93 -9.04
CA PRO A 103 15.10 -9.43 -9.73
C PRO A 103 16.00 -8.60 -8.81
N ARG A 104 17.31 -8.88 -8.81
CA ARG A 104 18.28 -8.31 -7.86
C ARG A 104 18.44 -6.78 -7.98
N PHE A 105 18.21 -6.21 -9.17
CA PHE A 105 18.33 -4.77 -9.38
C PHE A 105 17.07 -3.99 -8.99
N ASN A 106 15.90 -4.63 -8.89
CA ASN A 106 14.68 -3.97 -8.41
C ASN A 106 14.80 -3.66 -6.90
N ARG A 107 14.58 -2.39 -6.55
CA ARG A 107 14.49 -1.98 -5.12
C ARG A 107 13.29 -2.65 -4.43
N ARG A 108 12.17 -2.80 -5.15
CA ARG A 108 10.93 -3.42 -4.66
C ARG A 108 11.17 -4.88 -4.25
N SER A 109 11.99 -5.66 -4.98
CA SER A 109 12.38 -7.04 -4.64
C SER A 109 13.10 -7.17 -3.29
N LYS A 110 13.77 -6.12 -2.81
CA LYS A 110 14.46 -6.11 -1.49
C LYS A 110 13.59 -5.58 -0.35
N ASN A 111 12.54 -4.80 -0.67
CA ASN A 111 11.78 -4.01 0.30
C ASN A 111 10.33 -4.49 0.51
N TRP A 112 9.79 -5.36 -0.34
CA TRP A 112 8.44 -5.93 -0.13
C TRP A 112 8.32 -6.69 1.21
N ALA A 113 9.45 -7.18 1.76
CA ALA A 113 9.52 -7.77 3.10
C ALA A 113 9.38 -6.76 4.26
N LYS A 114 9.32 -5.44 3.98
CA LYS A 114 9.36 -4.38 5.01
C LYS A 114 8.00 -3.81 5.41
N TYR A 115 6.91 -4.31 4.84
CA TYR A 115 5.57 -3.91 5.29
C TYR A 115 5.38 -4.23 6.77
N ALA A 116 4.64 -3.35 7.45
CA ALA A 116 4.22 -3.52 8.82
C ALA A 116 2.69 -3.57 8.90
N TYR A 117 2.18 -4.15 9.97
CA TYR A 117 0.76 -4.22 10.26
C TYR A 117 0.56 -3.84 11.73
N VAL A 118 -0.51 -3.10 12.00
CA VAL A 118 -0.99 -2.87 13.36
C VAL A 118 -1.98 -3.97 13.69
N LYS A 119 -1.66 -4.80 14.68
CA LYS A 119 -2.49 -5.91 15.16
C LYS A 119 -3.10 -5.56 16.51
N LEU A 120 -4.42 -5.70 16.63
CA LEU A 120 -5.11 -5.79 17.91
C LEU A 120 -5.15 -7.26 18.34
N THR A 121 -4.54 -7.57 19.49
CA THR A 121 -4.30 -8.96 19.92
C THR A 121 -5.52 -9.60 20.59
N LEU A 122 -6.62 -9.79 19.84
CA LEU A 122 -7.89 -10.31 20.35
C LEU A 122 -7.80 -11.72 20.95
N GLY A 123 -6.78 -12.51 20.61
CA GLY A 123 -6.50 -13.80 21.25
C GLY A 123 -5.91 -13.72 22.67
N GLU A 124 -5.69 -12.51 23.22
CA GLU A 124 -5.21 -12.31 24.59
C GLU A 124 -6.35 -11.89 25.52
N ARG A 125 -6.27 -12.28 26.80
CA ARG A 125 -7.22 -11.89 27.87
C ARG A 125 -7.45 -10.37 27.98
N PHE A 126 -6.39 -9.60 27.71
CA PHE A 126 -6.45 -8.14 27.66
C PHE A 126 -5.77 -7.70 26.37
N PRO A 127 -6.51 -7.60 25.25
CA PRO A 127 -5.96 -7.25 23.95
C PRO A 127 -5.19 -5.92 23.95
N ARG A 128 -4.14 -5.83 23.15
CA ARG A 128 -3.35 -4.62 22.96
C ARG A 128 -3.04 -4.39 21.49
N LEU A 129 -2.56 -3.19 21.18
CA LEU A 129 -1.97 -2.92 19.87
C LEU A 129 -0.53 -3.40 19.80
N SER A 130 -0.12 -3.86 18.62
CA SER A 130 1.22 -4.34 18.35
C SER A 130 1.59 -4.15 16.89
N VAL A 131 2.87 -3.89 16.61
CA VAL A 131 3.37 -3.75 15.23
C VAL A 131 4.06 -5.03 14.79
N VAL A 132 3.43 -5.77 13.87
CA VAL A 132 3.92 -7.04 13.32
C VAL A 132 4.36 -6.88 11.86
N SER A 133 5.22 -7.78 11.36
CA SER A 133 5.67 -7.77 9.96
C SER A 133 4.75 -8.55 9.02
N GLU A 134 3.91 -9.43 9.57
CA GLU A 134 2.99 -10.29 8.83
C GLU A 134 1.71 -10.48 9.65
N PRO A 135 0.53 -10.49 9.02
CA PRO A 135 -0.68 -10.96 9.68
C PRO A 135 -0.54 -12.46 9.93
N LYS A 136 -0.43 -12.87 11.20
CA LYS A 136 -0.24 -14.28 11.60
C LYS A 136 -1.24 -14.68 12.67
N GLY A 137 -1.87 -15.82 12.44
CA GLY A 137 -2.82 -16.45 13.37
C GLY A 137 -4.26 -15.99 13.14
N GLU A 138 -5.18 -16.87 13.49
CA GLU A 138 -6.63 -16.61 13.47
C GLU A 138 -7.05 -15.72 14.65
N GLY A 139 -8.08 -14.89 14.43
CA GLY A 139 -8.72 -14.13 15.51
C GLY A 139 -7.99 -12.86 15.96
N GLY A 140 -7.56 -11.99 15.04
CA GLY A 140 -7.08 -10.65 15.38
C GLY A 140 -7.47 -9.64 14.31
N PHE A 141 -7.74 -8.39 14.73
CA PHE A 141 -7.89 -7.29 13.78
C PHE A 141 -6.50 -6.82 13.31
N TYR A 142 -6.35 -6.62 12.00
CA TYR A 142 -5.13 -6.13 11.38
C TYR A 142 -5.43 -4.90 10.53
N LEU A 143 -4.62 -3.87 10.73
CA LEU A 143 -4.58 -2.67 9.88
C LEU A 143 -3.27 -2.63 9.12
N GLY A 144 -3.35 -2.62 7.79
CA GLY A 144 -2.21 -2.53 6.89
C GLY A 144 -2.43 -3.28 5.57
N PRO A 145 -1.36 -3.50 4.78
CA PRO A 145 0.05 -3.17 4.99
C PRO A 145 0.36 -1.69 5.06
N ILE A 146 1.30 -1.38 5.94
CA ILE A 146 1.82 -0.04 6.21
C ILE A 146 3.26 0.02 5.70
N SER A 147 3.60 1.12 5.02
CA SER A 147 4.86 1.30 4.30
C SER A 147 6.13 1.23 5.17
N SER A 148 6.00 1.45 6.48
CA SER A 148 7.11 1.36 7.43
C SER A 148 6.65 1.03 8.84
N ARG A 149 7.54 0.43 9.64
CA ARG A 149 7.32 0.23 11.08
C ARG A 149 7.18 1.56 11.84
N ARG A 150 7.78 2.65 11.36
CA ARG A 150 7.62 3.98 11.99
C ARG A 150 6.19 4.47 11.83
N MET A 151 5.67 4.47 10.61
CA MET A 151 4.27 4.84 10.34
C MET A 151 3.29 3.94 11.10
N ALA A 152 3.60 2.64 11.25
CA ALA A 152 2.77 1.74 12.04
C ALA A 152 2.77 2.10 13.54
N ARG A 153 3.88 2.61 14.08
CA ARG A 153 3.93 3.14 15.45
C ARG A 153 3.15 4.45 15.57
N ASP A 154 3.31 5.37 14.61
CA ASP A 154 2.52 6.61 14.56
C ASP A 154 1.00 6.31 14.61
N ILE A 155 0.55 5.24 13.94
CA ILE A 155 -0.83 4.76 13.98
C ILE A 155 -1.23 4.21 15.35
N VAL A 156 -0.36 3.41 15.99
CA VAL A 156 -0.61 2.91 17.35
C VAL A 156 -0.74 4.08 18.33
N ASP A 157 0.17 5.04 18.26
CA ASP A 157 0.17 6.23 19.12
C ASP A 157 -1.10 7.08 18.92
N ALA A 158 -1.57 7.23 17.67
CA ALA A 158 -2.85 7.87 17.38
C ALA A 158 -4.01 7.17 18.08
N ILE A 159 -4.12 5.84 17.95
CA ILE A 159 -5.22 5.09 18.55
C ILE A 159 -5.15 5.14 20.08
N GLU A 160 -3.97 4.93 20.66
CA GLU A 160 -3.74 4.95 22.12
C GLU A 160 -3.87 6.34 22.74
N THR A 161 -3.87 7.40 21.93
CA THR A 161 -4.19 8.76 22.40
C THR A 161 -5.66 8.85 22.80
N VAL A 162 -6.58 8.28 22.02
CA VAL A 162 -8.02 8.40 22.24
C VAL A 162 -8.58 7.20 23.02
N ILE A 163 -8.06 6.01 22.78
CA ILE A 163 -8.57 4.76 23.33
C ILE A 163 -7.61 4.25 24.41
N PRO A 164 -8.05 4.09 25.67
CA PRO A 164 -7.16 3.81 26.79
C PRO A 164 -6.76 2.33 26.88
N LEU A 165 -6.27 1.74 25.78
CA LEU A 165 -5.75 0.38 25.74
C LEU A 165 -4.46 0.26 26.56
N ARG A 166 -4.19 -0.94 27.09
CA ARG A 166 -2.93 -1.20 27.78
C ARG A 166 -1.76 -1.09 26.78
N ARG A 167 -0.69 -0.41 27.20
CA ARG A 167 0.52 -0.22 26.38
C ARG A 167 1.64 -1.23 26.68
N CYS A 168 1.49 -1.98 27.79
CA CYS A 168 2.49 -2.95 28.20
C CYS A 168 2.55 -4.16 27.25
N THR A 169 3.77 -4.61 26.96
CA THR A 169 4.02 -5.75 26.08
C THR A 169 4.04 -7.09 26.82
N LYS A 170 4.27 -7.06 28.13
CA LYS A 170 4.28 -8.25 28.99
C LYS A 170 2.87 -8.83 29.13
N ARG A 171 2.78 -10.15 29.21
CA ARG A 171 1.51 -10.84 29.51
C ARG A 171 1.00 -10.39 30.87
N VAL A 172 -0.25 -9.94 30.93
CA VAL A 172 -0.89 -9.55 32.19
C VAL A 172 -1.04 -10.81 33.08
N PRO A 173 -0.50 -10.80 34.30
CA PRO A 173 -0.60 -11.94 35.21
C PRO A 173 -2.05 -12.20 35.62
N ARG A 174 -2.36 -13.43 36.07
CA ARG A 174 -3.70 -13.76 36.58
C ARG A 174 -4.00 -13.07 37.91
N ARG A 175 -2.99 -12.94 38.78
CA ARG A 175 -3.06 -12.21 40.05
C ARG A 175 -2.63 -10.77 39.84
N ALA A 176 -3.31 -9.83 40.51
CA ALA A 176 -2.99 -8.42 40.44
C ALA A 176 -1.58 -8.16 41.02
N THR A 177 -0.84 -7.26 40.37
CA THR A 177 0.42 -6.70 40.86
C THR A 177 0.15 -5.46 41.70
N ALA A 178 1.06 -5.14 42.62
CA ALA A 178 0.93 -3.94 43.44
C ALA A 178 1.03 -2.66 42.59
N GLY A 179 -0.03 -1.85 42.63
CA GLY A 179 -0.10 -0.50 42.08
C GLY A 179 -0.31 -0.39 40.56
N PRO A 180 -0.92 0.72 40.08
CA PRO A 180 -0.99 1.04 38.65
C PRO A 180 0.38 1.41 38.08
N CYS A 181 0.57 1.16 36.78
CA CYS A 181 1.75 1.64 36.07
C CYS A 181 1.67 3.16 35.81
N VAL A 182 2.82 3.78 35.50
CA VAL A 182 2.93 5.22 35.22
C VAL A 182 1.90 5.68 34.19
N ALA A 183 1.77 4.96 33.08
CA ALA A 183 0.83 5.32 32.01
C ALA A 183 -0.63 5.37 32.49
N ALA A 184 -1.02 4.55 33.47
CA ALA A 184 -2.34 4.60 34.07
C ALA A 184 -2.48 5.67 35.13
N GLN A 185 -1.43 5.94 35.90
CA GLN A 185 -1.41 7.04 36.87
C GLN A 185 -1.63 8.41 36.22
N ILE A 186 -1.09 8.61 35.00
CA ILE A 186 -1.27 9.84 34.21
C ILE A 186 -2.50 9.79 33.29
N GLY A 187 -3.34 8.75 33.39
CA GLY A 187 -4.60 8.64 32.63
C GLY A 187 -4.50 8.28 31.15
N THR A 188 -3.31 7.91 30.65
CA THR A 188 -3.09 7.60 29.21
C THR A 188 -3.47 6.18 28.80
N SER A 189 -3.68 5.28 29.76
CA SER A 189 -4.10 3.89 29.52
C SER A 189 -4.74 3.30 30.77
N VAL A 190 -5.54 2.25 30.63
CA VAL A 190 -5.94 1.46 31.79
C VAL A 190 -4.85 0.44 32.16
N CYS A 191 -4.80 0.04 33.44
CA CYS A 191 -3.84 -0.95 33.95
C CYS A 191 -4.55 -2.24 34.39
N PRO A 192 -4.71 -3.24 33.50
CA PRO A 192 -5.24 -4.54 33.89
C PRO A 192 -4.36 -5.28 34.90
N CYS A 193 -3.04 -5.02 34.90
CA CYS A 193 -2.10 -5.67 35.82
C CYS A 193 -2.37 -5.32 37.28
N SER A 194 -2.84 -4.11 37.59
CA SER A 194 -3.12 -3.68 38.97
C SER A 194 -4.43 -4.22 39.52
N GLY A 195 -5.25 -4.90 38.71
CA GLY A 195 -6.57 -5.37 39.09
C GLY A 195 -7.65 -4.28 39.17
N GLN A 196 -7.32 -3.02 38.83
CA GLN A 196 -8.27 -1.90 38.88
C GLN A 196 -9.36 -1.96 37.79
N VAL A 197 -9.15 -2.77 36.74
CA VAL A 197 -10.10 -2.95 35.65
C VAL A 197 -10.38 -4.43 35.48
N THR A 198 -11.66 -4.80 35.47
CA THR A 198 -12.11 -6.17 35.24
C THR A 198 -11.93 -6.54 33.77
N GLU A 199 -11.90 -7.85 33.49
CA GLU A 199 -11.83 -8.36 32.11
C GLU A 199 -13.03 -7.89 31.27
N ALA A 200 -14.24 -7.93 31.84
CA ALA A 200 -15.45 -7.44 31.18
C ALA A 200 -15.38 -5.94 30.87
N ALA A 201 -14.94 -5.11 31.82
CA ALA A 201 -14.80 -3.66 31.59
C ALA A 201 -13.72 -3.36 30.54
N TYR A 202 -12.61 -4.11 30.54
CA TYR A 202 -11.59 -3.98 29.51
C TYR A 202 -12.09 -4.41 28.13
N SER A 203 -12.91 -5.47 28.06
CA SER A 203 -13.51 -5.93 26.80
C SER A 203 -14.32 -4.81 26.14
N GLN A 204 -15.09 -4.04 26.92
CA GLN A 204 -15.84 -2.89 26.38
C GLN A 204 -14.92 -1.82 25.75
N ILE A 205 -13.72 -1.59 26.31
CA ILE A 205 -12.71 -0.69 25.73
C ILE A 205 -12.21 -1.26 24.39
N VAL A 206 -12.00 -2.57 24.33
CA VAL A 206 -11.57 -3.27 23.10
C VAL A 206 -12.67 -3.25 22.04
N ASP A 207 -13.92 -3.45 22.41
CA ASP A 207 -15.07 -3.39 21.50
C ASP A 207 -15.21 -2.00 20.91
N ARG A 208 -15.04 -0.95 21.73
CA ARG A 208 -14.98 0.44 21.26
C ARG A 208 -13.81 0.65 20.30
N ALA A 209 -12.65 0.06 20.56
CA ALA A 209 -11.50 0.12 19.66
C ALA A 209 -11.80 -0.53 18.32
N LEU A 210 -12.42 -1.70 18.33
CA LEU A 210 -12.79 -2.42 17.13
C LEU A 210 -13.84 -1.66 16.32
N LEU A 211 -14.87 -1.13 16.98
CA LEU A 211 -15.91 -0.32 16.35
C LEU A 211 -15.32 0.92 15.68
N ALA A 212 -14.45 1.64 16.39
CA ALA A 212 -13.78 2.84 15.87
C ALA A 212 -12.87 2.52 14.66
N LEU A 213 -12.21 1.36 14.64
CA LEU A 213 -11.30 0.98 13.55
C LEU A 213 -12.00 0.36 12.34
N THR A 214 -13.24 -0.13 12.49
CA THR A 214 -13.94 -0.90 11.44
C THR A 214 -15.19 -0.20 10.89
N SER A 215 -15.89 0.57 11.70
CA SER A 215 -17.23 1.07 11.39
C SER A 215 -17.36 2.58 11.60
N GLN A 216 -16.69 3.13 12.62
CA GLN A 216 -16.82 4.54 13.02
C GLN A 216 -15.45 5.23 13.20
N PRO A 217 -14.60 5.27 12.17
CA PRO A 217 -13.30 5.94 12.28
C PRO A 217 -13.39 7.46 12.39
N GLY A 218 -14.52 8.06 12.00
CA GLY A 218 -14.77 9.50 12.13
C GLY A 218 -14.56 10.00 13.55
N ASP A 219 -15.24 9.40 14.54
CA ASP A 219 -15.18 9.80 15.95
C ASP A 219 -13.75 9.76 16.51
N LEU A 220 -12.98 8.75 16.10
CA LEU A 220 -11.58 8.59 16.49
C LEU A 220 -10.72 9.71 15.91
N LEU A 221 -10.88 10.00 14.61
CA LEU A 221 -10.13 11.06 13.93
C LEU A 221 -10.55 12.46 14.41
N ASP A 222 -11.82 12.70 14.66
CA ASP A 222 -12.34 13.97 15.17
C ASP A 222 -11.79 14.25 16.58
N SER A 223 -11.74 13.23 17.43
CA SER A 223 -11.11 13.32 18.76
C SER A 223 -9.63 13.71 18.66
N LEU A 224 -8.90 13.15 17.69
CA LEU A 224 -7.50 13.53 17.42
C LEU A 224 -7.39 14.97 16.90
N ARG A 225 -8.30 15.39 16.02
CA ARG A 225 -8.36 16.76 15.49
C ARG A 225 -8.57 17.78 16.60
N HIS A 226 -9.54 17.56 17.48
CA HIS A 226 -9.81 18.47 18.60
C HIS A 226 -8.60 18.61 19.53
N ARG A 227 -7.93 17.51 19.85
CA ARG A 227 -6.70 17.55 20.67
C ARG A 227 -5.55 18.27 19.97
N MET A 228 -5.38 18.03 18.68
CA MET A 228 -4.36 18.71 17.87
C MET A 228 -4.59 20.22 17.84
N LEU A 229 -5.84 20.65 17.62
CA LEU A 229 -6.20 22.07 17.63
C LEU A 229 -6.02 22.68 19.02
N ALA A 230 -6.39 21.96 20.09
CA ALA A 230 -6.16 22.43 21.47
C ALA A 230 -4.67 22.65 21.78
N LEU A 231 -3.79 21.74 21.35
CA LEU A 231 -2.33 21.91 21.47
C LEU A 231 -1.84 23.13 20.68
N ALA A 232 -2.35 23.34 19.46
CA ALA A 232 -2.01 24.50 18.65
C ALA A 232 -2.46 25.83 19.30
N HIS A 233 -3.68 25.87 19.89
CA HIS A 233 -4.17 27.02 20.64
C HIS A 233 -3.31 27.32 21.88
N GLN A 234 -2.73 26.30 22.51
CA GLN A 234 -1.77 26.42 23.61
C GLN A 234 -0.35 26.76 23.14
N GLN A 235 -0.13 27.06 21.85
CA GLN A 235 1.18 27.31 21.25
C GLN A 235 2.17 26.13 21.35
N ARG A 236 1.67 24.91 21.58
CA ARG A 236 2.45 23.67 21.63
C ARG A 236 2.58 23.05 20.24
N PHE A 237 3.23 23.78 19.33
CA PHE A 237 3.21 23.47 17.90
C PHE A 237 3.90 22.16 17.52
N GLU A 238 4.98 21.78 18.22
CA GLU A 238 5.69 20.52 17.97
C GLU A 238 4.79 19.32 18.27
N GLU A 239 4.10 19.34 19.42
CA GLU A 239 3.18 18.28 19.81
C GLU A 239 1.94 18.23 18.92
N ALA A 240 1.42 19.40 18.51
CA ALA A 240 0.35 19.47 17.51
C ALA A 240 0.79 18.87 16.17
N ALA A 241 2.03 19.15 15.72
CA ALA A 241 2.57 18.60 14.48
C ALA A 241 2.78 17.08 14.56
N ASP A 242 3.23 16.57 15.71
CA ASP A 242 3.36 15.14 15.98
C ASP A 242 1.99 14.45 15.95
N LEU A 243 0.98 15.00 16.64
CA LEU A 243 -0.37 14.44 16.65
C LEU A 243 -1.01 14.50 15.26
N ARG A 244 -0.77 15.56 14.49
CA ARG A 244 -1.20 15.66 13.09
C ARG A 244 -0.59 14.56 12.23
N ARG A 245 0.72 14.31 12.37
CA ARG A 245 1.42 13.23 11.65
C ARG A 245 0.80 11.87 11.99
N GLN A 246 0.56 11.60 13.27
CA GLN A 246 -0.06 10.37 13.75
C GLN A 246 -1.50 10.19 13.21
N ALA A 247 -2.33 11.23 13.31
CA ALA A 247 -3.70 11.23 12.80
C ALA A 247 -3.75 11.05 11.28
N SER A 248 -2.87 11.72 10.53
CA SER A 248 -2.75 11.56 9.08
C SER A 248 -2.36 10.13 8.70
N ALA A 249 -1.40 9.53 9.40
CA ALA A 249 -0.99 8.14 9.16
C ALA A 249 -2.14 7.14 9.40
N LEU A 250 -2.92 7.35 10.46
CA LEU A 250 -4.12 6.54 10.77
C LEU A 250 -5.21 6.73 9.70
N SER A 251 -5.58 7.97 9.39
CA SER A 251 -6.60 8.29 8.38
C SER A 251 -6.26 7.73 7.00
N ILE A 252 -5.01 7.94 6.55
CA ILE A 252 -4.55 7.39 5.26
C ILE A 252 -4.68 5.88 5.27
N SER A 253 -4.26 5.20 6.34
CA SER A 253 -4.28 3.73 6.40
C SER A 253 -5.70 3.15 6.47
N LEU A 254 -6.62 3.80 7.18
CA LEU A 254 -8.02 3.38 7.27
C LEU A 254 -8.77 3.54 5.95
N ARG A 255 -8.65 4.69 5.28
CA ARG A 255 -9.26 4.89 3.94
C ARG A 255 -8.79 3.85 2.95
N ARG A 256 -7.48 3.67 2.93
CA ARG A 256 -6.78 2.68 2.14
C ARG A 256 -7.36 1.27 2.38
N GLN A 257 -7.49 0.86 3.64
CA GLN A 257 -8.01 -0.47 3.96
C GLN A 257 -9.47 -0.63 3.50
N ASN A 258 -10.31 0.39 3.72
CA ASN A 258 -11.69 0.37 3.25
C ASN A 258 -11.81 0.35 1.73
N GLN A 259 -10.94 1.04 0.99
CA GLN A 259 -10.89 0.92 -0.48
C GLN A 259 -10.65 -0.53 -0.90
N VAL A 260 -9.65 -1.19 -0.31
CA VAL A 260 -9.35 -2.60 -0.60
C VAL A 260 -10.50 -3.52 -0.22
N GLU A 261 -11.08 -3.37 0.98
CA GLU A 261 -12.21 -4.18 1.44
C GLU A 261 -13.45 -3.99 0.56
N THR A 262 -13.72 -2.76 0.13
CA THR A 262 -14.83 -2.44 -0.79
C THR A 262 -14.60 -3.14 -2.13
N LEU A 263 -13.41 -3.02 -2.72
CA LEU A 263 -13.07 -3.70 -3.98
C LEU A 263 -13.17 -5.22 -3.87
N CYS A 264 -12.70 -5.80 -2.76
CA CYS A 264 -12.77 -7.24 -2.53
C CYS A 264 -14.21 -7.75 -2.39
N SER A 265 -15.07 -6.97 -1.73
CA SER A 265 -16.47 -7.35 -1.48
C SER A 265 -17.42 -7.00 -2.62
N SER A 266 -16.98 -6.26 -3.63
CA SER A 266 -17.83 -5.80 -4.74
C SER A 266 -18.06 -6.84 -5.84
N GLY A 267 -17.47 -8.04 -5.73
CA GLY A 267 -17.57 -9.09 -6.74
C GLY A 267 -16.89 -8.70 -8.04
N ARG A 268 -17.60 -8.83 -9.16
CA ARG A 268 -17.13 -8.44 -10.49
C ARG A 268 -17.39 -6.96 -10.76
N ILE A 269 -16.36 -6.25 -11.20
CA ILE A 269 -16.40 -4.85 -11.60
C ILE A 269 -15.92 -4.75 -13.06
N ILE A 270 -16.70 -4.07 -13.91
CA ILE A 270 -16.33 -3.79 -15.30
C ILE A 270 -16.23 -2.28 -15.45
N LEU A 271 -15.06 -1.83 -15.87
CA LEU A 271 -14.73 -0.42 -16.12
C LEU A 271 -14.38 -0.23 -17.59
N GLU A 272 -14.68 0.94 -18.11
CA GLU A 272 -14.22 1.38 -19.42
C GLU A 272 -13.26 2.56 -19.25
N SER A 273 -12.11 2.47 -19.92
CA SER A 273 -11.08 3.49 -19.96
C SER A 273 -10.84 3.87 -21.42
N SER A 274 -10.69 5.18 -21.68
CA SER A 274 -10.30 5.68 -23.00
C SER A 274 -8.91 5.18 -23.45
N GLU A 275 -8.03 4.85 -22.50
CA GLU A 275 -6.67 4.35 -22.77
C GLU A 275 -6.65 2.82 -22.99
N SER A 276 -7.32 2.07 -22.11
CA SER A 276 -7.17 0.61 -22.01
C SER A 276 -8.39 -0.18 -22.51
N GLY A 277 -9.45 0.49 -22.98
CA GLY A 277 -10.71 -0.17 -23.30
C GLY A 277 -11.39 -0.75 -22.05
N VAL A 278 -11.85 -2.00 -22.14
CA VAL A 278 -12.59 -2.67 -21.06
C VAL A 278 -11.64 -3.32 -20.07
N ILE A 279 -11.78 -2.96 -18.80
CA ILE A 279 -11.05 -3.52 -17.66
C ILE A 279 -12.03 -4.34 -16.82
N THR A 280 -11.70 -5.61 -16.56
CA THR A 280 -12.49 -6.47 -15.67
C THR A 280 -11.70 -6.75 -14.39
N LEU A 281 -12.32 -6.45 -13.25
CA LEU A 281 -11.82 -6.82 -11.94
C LEU A 281 -12.74 -7.88 -11.32
N GLU A 282 -12.15 -8.86 -10.64
CA GLU A 282 -12.88 -9.82 -9.82
C GLU A 282 -12.31 -9.80 -8.40
N ASN A 283 -13.18 -9.53 -7.43
CA ASN A 283 -12.81 -9.36 -6.02
C ASN A 283 -11.62 -8.40 -5.86
N GLY A 284 -11.63 -7.29 -6.61
CA GLY A 284 -10.60 -6.25 -6.59
C GLY A 284 -9.31 -6.57 -7.37
N ARG A 285 -9.20 -7.73 -8.02
CA ARG A 285 -8.02 -8.13 -8.79
C ARG A 285 -8.26 -8.03 -10.29
N LEU A 286 -7.23 -7.64 -11.03
CA LEU A 286 -7.30 -7.60 -12.49
C LEU A 286 -7.37 -9.02 -13.05
N VAL A 287 -8.48 -9.30 -13.73
CA VAL A 287 -8.64 -10.50 -14.57
C VAL A 287 -7.94 -10.19 -15.88
N GLU A 288 -6.95 -11.01 -16.25
CA GLU A 288 -6.31 -10.86 -17.55
C GLU A 288 -7.35 -11.11 -18.64
N SER A 289 -7.47 -10.19 -19.61
CA SER A 289 -8.08 -10.56 -20.89
C SER A 289 -7.11 -11.53 -21.56
N ILE A 290 -7.27 -12.83 -21.30
CA ILE A 290 -6.55 -13.87 -22.01
C ILE A 290 -6.89 -13.66 -23.51
N PRO A 291 -5.90 -13.44 -24.40
CA PRO A 291 -6.15 -13.53 -25.83
C PRO A 291 -6.79 -14.90 -26.09
N LYS A 292 -7.96 -14.95 -26.73
CA LYS A 292 -8.79 -16.16 -26.93
C LYS A 292 -7.97 -17.41 -27.32
N SER A 293 -7.44 -18.17 -26.37
CA SER A 293 -7.01 -19.57 -26.47
C SER A 293 -6.45 -20.10 -25.14
N ALA A 294 -7.30 -20.31 -24.13
CA ALA A 294 -7.09 -21.33 -23.10
C ALA A 294 -8.41 -21.66 -22.37
N PRO A 295 -8.66 -22.91 -21.94
CA PRO A 295 -9.92 -23.34 -21.34
C PRO A 295 -10.09 -22.82 -19.91
N ASN A 296 -11.35 -22.58 -19.59
CA ASN A 296 -11.91 -21.96 -18.40
C ASN A 296 -12.03 -22.96 -17.23
N GLU A 297 -11.77 -22.53 -15.99
CA GLU A 297 -12.17 -23.12 -14.68
C GLU A 297 -11.30 -22.43 -13.59
N LEU A 298 -11.71 -21.89 -12.45
CA LEU A 298 -12.89 -21.96 -11.58
C LEU A 298 -12.93 -20.66 -10.76
N ILE A 299 -14.13 -20.09 -10.52
CA ILE A 299 -14.37 -19.02 -9.54
C ILE A 299 -15.34 -19.56 -8.49
N GLN A 300 -14.83 -19.87 -7.29
CA GLN A 300 -15.64 -19.95 -6.06
C GLN A 300 -14.81 -19.59 -4.82
N GLY A 301 -15.40 -18.78 -3.95
CA GLY A 301 -15.04 -18.73 -2.51
C GLY A 301 -14.88 -17.34 -1.91
N ILE A 302 -15.95 -16.84 -1.26
CA ILE A 302 -16.06 -16.13 0.04
C ILE A 302 -14.86 -15.25 0.48
N PRO A 303 -15.07 -14.01 1.02
CA PRO A 303 -13.96 -13.14 1.43
C PRO A 303 -13.12 -13.78 2.54
N ARG A 304 -11.98 -14.35 2.15
CA ARG A 304 -10.90 -14.67 3.07
C ARG A 304 -10.27 -13.36 3.51
N ALA A 305 -10.01 -13.22 4.82
CA ALA A 305 -9.02 -12.28 5.30
C ALA A 305 -7.75 -12.45 4.45
N VAL A 306 -7.28 -11.39 3.81
CA VAL A 306 -6.18 -11.46 2.82
C VAL A 306 -4.97 -12.16 3.46
N THR A 307 -4.74 -13.41 3.07
CA THR A 307 -3.76 -14.29 3.72
C THR A 307 -2.35 -14.15 3.14
N ASP A 308 -2.21 -13.68 1.88
CA ASP A 308 -0.91 -13.51 1.25
C ASP A 308 -0.54 -12.03 1.05
N LYS A 309 0.68 -11.66 1.45
CA LYS A 309 1.30 -10.35 1.19
C LYS A 309 1.29 -9.99 -0.29
N ARG A 310 1.39 -10.98 -1.19
CA ARG A 310 1.36 -10.77 -2.65
C ARG A 310 0.00 -10.27 -3.11
N GLU A 311 -1.06 -10.96 -2.70
CA GLU A 311 -2.44 -10.59 -2.99
C GLU A 311 -2.74 -9.19 -2.46
N THR A 312 -2.34 -8.92 -1.21
CA THR A 312 -2.53 -7.60 -0.62
C THR A 312 -1.87 -6.52 -1.48
N ALA A 313 -0.61 -6.70 -1.87
CA ALA A 313 0.12 -5.73 -2.69
C ALA A 313 -0.52 -5.50 -4.07
N GLU A 314 -1.15 -6.52 -4.67
CA GLU A 314 -1.88 -6.39 -5.93
C GLU A 314 -3.15 -5.57 -5.74
N LEU A 315 -3.95 -5.85 -4.70
CA LEU A 315 -5.16 -5.09 -4.36
C LEU A 315 -4.83 -3.60 -4.14
N TRP A 316 -3.74 -3.30 -3.44
CA TRP A 316 -3.26 -1.91 -3.28
C TRP A 316 -2.88 -1.27 -4.60
N CYS A 317 -2.27 -2.03 -5.50
CA CYS A 317 -1.87 -1.55 -6.82
C CYS A 317 -3.12 -1.12 -7.60
N VAL A 318 -4.13 -1.99 -7.64
CA VAL A 318 -5.40 -1.72 -8.31
C VAL A 318 -6.12 -0.53 -7.66
N ALA A 319 -6.28 -0.52 -6.34
CA ALA A 319 -6.95 0.56 -5.63
C ALA A 319 -6.29 1.92 -5.88
N SER A 320 -4.95 1.98 -5.79
CA SER A 320 -4.20 3.22 -6.03
C SER A 320 -4.28 3.68 -7.49
N TRP A 321 -4.32 2.74 -8.43
CA TRP A 321 -4.47 3.07 -9.85
C TRP A 321 -5.87 3.64 -10.13
N LEU A 322 -6.92 3.00 -9.61
CA LEU A 322 -8.30 3.48 -9.74
C LEU A 322 -8.46 4.90 -9.19
N GLU A 323 -7.92 5.18 -8.01
CA GLU A 323 -7.96 6.52 -7.40
C GLU A 323 -7.26 7.57 -8.27
N SER A 324 -6.10 7.23 -8.84
CA SER A 324 -5.32 8.16 -9.67
C SER A 324 -5.95 8.41 -11.06
N HIS A 325 -6.73 7.46 -11.56
CA HIS A 325 -7.32 7.51 -12.91
C HIS A 325 -8.85 7.67 -12.89
N ALA A 326 -9.47 7.89 -11.73
CA ALA A 326 -10.92 7.97 -11.55
C ALA A 326 -11.62 8.93 -12.53
N HIS A 327 -10.97 10.05 -12.87
CA HIS A 327 -11.47 11.04 -13.81
C HIS A 327 -11.66 10.53 -15.26
N ASN A 328 -10.99 9.44 -15.63
CA ASN A 328 -11.02 8.86 -16.98
C ASN A 328 -11.64 7.45 -17.01
N LEU A 329 -12.36 7.06 -15.96
CA LEU A 329 -12.96 5.74 -15.83
C LEU A 329 -14.48 5.86 -15.84
N ARG A 330 -15.14 5.02 -16.65
CA ARG A 330 -16.59 4.84 -16.64
C ARG A 330 -16.92 3.49 -16.01
N LEU A 331 -17.74 3.48 -14.96
CA LEU A 331 -18.28 2.25 -14.41
C LEU A 331 -19.34 1.69 -15.36
N VAL A 332 -19.10 0.47 -15.87
CA VAL A 332 -20.03 -0.23 -16.77
C VAL A 332 -20.90 -1.20 -15.97
N HIS A 333 -20.29 -1.96 -15.06
CA HIS A 333 -20.98 -2.96 -14.25
C HIS A 333 -20.30 -3.14 -12.89
N CYS A 334 -21.09 -3.43 -11.86
CA CYS A 334 -20.60 -3.81 -10.54
C CYS A 334 -21.63 -4.73 -9.88
N ASP A 335 -21.23 -5.93 -9.44
CA ASP A 335 -22.19 -6.89 -8.83
C ASP A 335 -22.82 -6.33 -7.55
N LEU A 336 -22.03 -5.63 -6.74
CA LEU A 336 -22.47 -4.97 -5.52
C LEU A 336 -22.07 -3.49 -5.52
N PRO A 337 -22.80 -2.60 -4.82
CA PRO A 337 -22.49 -1.17 -4.82
C PRO A 337 -21.08 -0.87 -4.30
N LEU A 338 -20.36 0.01 -5.00
CA LEU A 338 -19.10 0.62 -4.54
C LEU A 338 -19.38 1.71 -3.50
N SER A 339 -20.01 1.34 -2.39
CA SER A 339 -20.27 2.26 -1.28
C SER A 339 -19.12 2.21 -0.28
N SER A 340 -18.52 3.36 0.03
CA SER A 340 -17.61 3.47 1.17
C SER A 340 -18.37 3.19 2.47
N ARG A 341 -17.79 2.39 3.36
CA ARG A 341 -18.31 2.21 4.72
C ARG A 341 -18.09 3.44 5.60
N TYR A 342 -17.18 4.33 5.17
CA TYR A 342 -16.79 5.52 5.90
C TYR A 342 -17.29 6.79 5.20
N PRO A 343 -17.65 7.84 5.97
CA PRO A 343 -17.70 9.19 5.43
C PRO A 343 -16.29 9.62 4.96
N ASP A 344 -16.20 10.71 4.20
CA ASP A 344 -14.90 11.23 3.76
C ASP A 344 -14.04 11.58 4.99
N LEU A 345 -12.95 10.83 5.18
CA LEU A 345 -12.09 10.97 6.33
C LEU A 345 -11.06 12.08 6.08
N ASP A 346 -10.99 13.05 6.99
CA ASP A 346 -9.99 14.12 6.93
C ASP A 346 -8.57 13.55 6.77
N ASN A 347 -7.80 14.10 5.84
CA ASN A 347 -6.43 13.67 5.56
C ASN A 347 -5.37 14.36 6.43
N PHE A 348 -5.78 15.34 7.25
CA PHE A 348 -4.90 16.14 8.11
C PHE A 348 -3.76 16.81 7.32
N GLN A 349 -3.93 16.97 6.01
CA GLN A 349 -3.00 17.71 5.17
C GLN A 349 -3.36 19.18 5.18
N ILE A 350 -2.34 20.03 5.12
CA ILE A 350 -2.53 21.45 4.90
C ILE A 350 -3.09 21.61 3.49
N ARG A 351 -4.36 21.99 3.36
CA ARG A 351 -4.88 22.49 2.08
C ARG A 351 -4.09 23.76 1.75
N LYS A 352 -3.34 23.75 0.65
CA LYS A 352 -2.55 24.92 0.22
C LYS A 352 -3.44 26.12 -0.17
N ASP A 353 -4.75 25.91 -0.23
CA ASP A 353 -5.70 26.84 -0.84
C ASP A 353 -6.31 27.84 0.17
N LEU A 354 -5.71 28.01 1.34
CA LEU A 354 -6.14 29.01 2.35
C LEU A 354 -5.27 30.28 2.36
N SER A 355 -4.45 30.53 1.34
CA SER A 355 -3.73 31.80 1.16
C SER A 355 -4.52 32.86 0.38
N SER A 356 -5.83 32.73 0.30
CA SER A 356 -6.72 33.73 -0.33
C SER A 356 -8.05 33.77 0.41
N ALA A 357 -8.02 34.34 1.61
CA ALA A 357 -9.18 34.89 2.31
C ALA A 357 -8.71 36.07 3.16
#